data_AF-A0A1X7T4Y6-F1
#
_entry.id   AF-A0A1X7T4Y6-F1
#
_cell.length_a   1.000
_cell.length_b   1.000
_cell.length_c   1.000
_cell.angle_alpha   90.00
_cell.angle_beta   90.00
_cell.angle_gamma   90.00
#
_symmetry.space_group_name_H-M   'P 1'
#
loop_
_entity.id
_entity.type
_entity.pdbx_description
1 polymer ?
#
loop_
_entity_poly.entity_id
_entity_poly.type
_entity_poly.pdbx_seq_one_letter_code
_entity_poly.pdbx_strand_id
1 'polypeptide(L)'
;MKKGYCGIVSVHFDSEDYLVIIGGLGSSSTPKQPNAQYNNSAGDLRCNEIHYYRISSDQWISPVVTRDRPPPIYDFTLTPVTNNTAVMFGGSTDNGDSNKLYMISFTKTSVDILVLPNPGGSVQWPKGRSAHSSVLITTSSGPHLLVVGGFDVNDAWLLDINKRKWKKLINLPDKVTKRYWHSLSVWSVTPTTNWIIEFGGALSYNDTAVIELRYTSDNDWSTSVIPLDQYQDQLRRRILSDWKNLGTEKQLQIFQDRLQLQREIDFFQEQLQREIKEKEQIQQDRDKEQQQVLQEKALLEQTEKDKSTVELEYYEKLKAKDAEILEEKTQVEEKKQIITEDYEKLKLKVAELLEEKEEQYLKEKQIIIG
;
A
#
# COMPACT_ATOMS: atom_id res chain seq x y z
N MET A 1 7.36 27.11 -22.04
CA MET A 1 7.14 26.11 -23.11
C MET A 1 6.59 24.85 -22.46
N LYS A 2 5.41 24.38 -22.86
CA LYS A 2 4.86 23.10 -22.36
C LYS A 2 4.88 22.11 -23.51
N LYS A 3 5.71 21.08 -23.42
CA LYS A 3 5.86 20.03 -24.43
C LYS A 3 5.74 18.66 -23.78
N GLY A 4 4.84 17.85 -24.31
CA GLY A 4 4.77 16.42 -24.03
C GLY A 4 5.62 15.64 -25.01
N TYR A 5 5.98 14.41 -24.62
CA TYR A 5 6.57 13.40 -25.52
C TYR A 5 7.85 13.86 -26.24
N CYS A 6 8.58 14.80 -25.66
CA CYS A 6 9.88 15.25 -26.14
C CYS A 6 11.01 14.37 -25.59
N GLY A 7 12.14 14.35 -26.28
CA GLY A 7 13.36 13.74 -25.77
C GLY A 7 14.10 14.73 -24.88
N ILE A 8 14.54 14.27 -23.70
CA ILE A 8 15.38 15.07 -22.79
C ILE A 8 16.61 14.26 -22.44
N VAL A 9 17.79 14.87 -22.55
CA VAL A 9 19.06 14.25 -22.17
C VAL A 9 19.94 15.25 -21.41
N SER A 10 20.69 14.76 -20.43
CA SER A 10 21.71 15.57 -19.75
C SER A 10 23.03 15.50 -20.52
N VAL A 11 23.68 16.64 -20.71
CA VAL A 11 25.01 16.74 -21.34
C VAL A 11 25.91 17.62 -20.48
N HIS A 12 27.21 17.33 -20.51
CA HIS A 12 28.21 17.99 -19.67
C HIS A 12 29.35 18.56 -20.51
N PHE A 13 29.63 19.85 -20.33
CA PHE A 13 30.69 20.58 -21.04
C PHE A 13 31.49 21.47 -20.08
N ASP A 14 32.82 21.33 -20.07
CA ASP A 14 33.74 22.16 -19.27
C ASP A 14 33.27 22.42 -17.82
N SER A 15 32.85 21.37 -17.11
CA SER A 15 32.33 21.46 -15.73
C SER A 15 30.92 22.08 -15.58
N GLU A 16 30.16 22.21 -16.66
CA GLU A 16 28.77 22.69 -16.63
C GLU A 16 27.79 21.66 -17.18
N ASP A 17 26.65 21.53 -16.51
CA ASP A 17 25.55 20.63 -16.91
C ASP A 17 24.44 21.38 -17.66
N TYR A 18 23.94 20.73 -18.70
CA TYR A 18 22.86 21.22 -19.53
C TYR A 18 21.82 20.12 -19.73
N LEU A 19 20.55 20.49 -19.76
CA LEU A 19 19.48 19.64 -20.28
C LEU A 19 19.23 20.01 -21.75
N VAL A 20 19.28 19.03 -22.64
CA VAL A 20 18.93 19.19 -24.05
C VAL A 20 17.54 18.62 -24.28
N ILE A 21 16.64 19.45 -24.80
CA ILE A 21 15.25 19.09 -25.11
C ILE A 21 15.08 19.11 -26.62
N ILE A 22 14.61 18.01 -27.20
CA ILE A 22 14.40 17.84 -28.64
C ILE A 22 12.93 17.50 -28.94
N GLY A 23 12.37 18.16 -29.95
CA GLY A 23 11.07 17.82 -30.53
C GLY A 23 9.91 17.94 -29.56
N GLY A 24 8.95 17.03 -29.69
CA GLY A 24 7.75 16.93 -28.84
C GLY A 24 6.52 17.59 -29.44
N LEU A 25 5.44 17.52 -28.66
CA LEU A 25 4.10 18.00 -28.98
C LEU A 25 3.67 19.06 -27.95
N GLY A 26 3.19 20.22 -28.42
CA GLY A 26 2.64 21.26 -27.53
C GLY A 26 2.86 22.68 -28.07
N SER A 27 3.15 23.64 -27.20
CA SER A 27 3.39 25.03 -27.61
C SER A 27 4.77 25.22 -28.24
N SER A 28 4.89 26.01 -29.32
CA SER A 28 6.20 26.45 -29.86
C SER A 28 6.85 27.54 -29.01
N SER A 29 8.15 27.76 -29.22
CA SER A 29 8.79 28.99 -28.74
C SER A 29 8.19 30.23 -29.41
N THR A 30 8.21 31.37 -28.71
CA THR A 30 7.85 32.68 -29.26
C THR A 30 9.02 33.63 -29.02
N PRO A 31 9.76 34.04 -30.06
CA PRO A 31 9.61 33.68 -31.47
C PRO A 31 9.96 32.21 -31.77
N LYS A 32 9.51 31.70 -32.92
CA LYS A 32 9.85 30.35 -33.41
C LYS A 32 11.36 30.22 -33.62
N GLN A 33 11.91 29.03 -33.33
CA GLN A 33 13.33 28.77 -33.53
C GLN A 33 13.67 28.78 -35.04
N PRO A 34 14.72 29.49 -35.47
CA PRO A 34 15.15 29.49 -36.87
C PRO A 34 15.39 28.08 -37.42
N ASN A 35 14.94 27.84 -38.65
CA ASN A 35 15.05 26.56 -39.38
C ASN A 35 14.34 25.37 -38.71
N ALA A 36 13.58 25.58 -37.64
CA ALA A 36 12.69 24.57 -37.10
C ALA A 36 11.43 24.42 -37.98
N GLN A 37 10.96 23.19 -38.09
CA GLN A 37 9.74 22.81 -38.76
C GLN A 37 8.66 22.51 -37.72
N TYR A 38 7.42 22.72 -38.13
CA TYR A 38 6.24 22.60 -37.28
C TYR A 38 5.13 21.96 -38.09
N ASN A 39 4.39 21.06 -37.46
CA ASN A 39 3.14 20.55 -38.03
C ASN A 39 2.06 20.41 -36.95
N ASN A 40 0.83 20.70 -37.34
CA ASN A 40 -0.33 20.54 -36.47
C ASN A 40 -0.71 19.05 -36.42
N SER A 41 -0.84 18.53 -35.21
CA SER A 41 -1.18 17.13 -34.93
C SER A 41 -2.22 17.10 -33.83
N ALA A 42 -3.47 16.78 -34.19
CA ALA A 42 -4.62 16.67 -33.28
C ALA A 42 -4.87 17.93 -32.41
N GLY A 43 -4.60 19.12 -32.94
CA GLY A 43 -4.81 20.39 -32.23
C GLY A 43 -3.58 20.91 -31.47
N ASP A 44 -2.54 20.09 -31.33
CA ASP A 44 -1.25 20.49 -30.78
C ASP A 44 -0.19 20.66 -31.88
N LEU A 45 0.87 21.43 -31.58
CA LEU A 45 1.96 21.67 -32.53
C LEU A 45 3.11 20.69 -32.28
N ARG A 46 3.33 19.78 -33.21
CA ARG A 46 4.52 18.95 -33.29
C ARG A 46 5.66 19.76 -33.88
N CYS A 47 6.87 19.63 -33.34
CA CYS A 47 8.03 20.37 -33.83
C CYS A 47 9.32 19.53 -33.82
N ASN A 48 10.39 20.08 -34.40
CA ASN A 48 11.76 19.58 -34.27
C ASN A 48 12.68 20.64 -33.65
N GLU A 49 12.12 21.47 -32.76
CA GLU A 49 12.91 22.44 -32.02
C GLU A 49 13.92 21.74 -31.11
N ILE A 50 15.07 22.39 -30.89
CA ILE A 50 16.12 21.91 -29.99
C ILE A 50 16.50 23.04 -29.07
N HIS A 51 16.44 22.79 -27.77
CA HIS A 51 16.72 23.77 -26.74
C HIS A 51 17.71 23.21 -25.74
N TYR A 52 18.62 24.05 -25.29
CA TYR A 52 19.50 23.76 -24.16
C TYR A 52 19.00 24.54 -22.96
N TYR A 53 18.99 23.92 -21.80
CA TYR A 53 18.78 24.57 -20.53
C TYR A 53 20.04 24.41 -19.69
N ARG A 54 20.76 25.51 -19.49
CA ARG A 54 21.97 25.56 -18.67
C ARG A 54 21.55 25.60 -17.19
N ILE A 55 21.91 24.57 -16.44
CA ILE A 55 21.46 24.41 -15.05
C ILE A 55 22.10 25.46 -14.13
N SER A 56 23.39 25.74 -14.32
CA SER A 56 24.17 26.65 -13.46
C SER A 56 23.66 28.09 -13.47
N SER A 57 23.06 28.54 -14.57
CA SER A 57 22.63 29.92 -14.76
C SER A 57 21.12 30.09 -14.96
N ASP A 58 20.33 29.02 -14.91
CA ASP A 58 18.88 29.03 -15.20
C ASP A 58 18.56 29.73 -16.54
N GLN A 59 19.26 29.33 -17.61
CA GLN A 59 19.13 29.97 -18.92
C GLN A 59 18.81 28.99 -20.04
N TRP A 60 17.87 29.39 -20.89
CA TRP A 60 17.56 28.72 -22.14
C TRP A 60 18.44 29.24 -23.28
N ILE A 61 19.01 28.31 -24.04
CA ILE A 61 19.91 28.58 -25.16
C ILE A 61 19.38 27.84 -26.38
N SER A 62 19.34 28.51 -27.53
CA SER A 62 19.07 27.90 -28.83
C SER A 62 20.39 27.57 -29.52
N PRO A 63 20.79 26.28 -29.61
CA PRO A 63 22.04 25.92 -30.27
C PRO A 63 21.93 26.04 -31.80
N VAL A 64 23.07 26.16 -32.45
CA VAL A 64 23.20 26.08 -33.92
C VAL A 64 23.12 24.62 -34.34
N VAL A 65 22.19 24.27 -35.23
CA VAL A 65 22.11 22.92 -35.78
C VAL A 65 22.96 22.85 -37.06
N THR A 66 24.01 22.03 -37.09
CA THR A 66 25.00 21.99 -38.19
C THR A 66 24.63 21.08 -39.35
N ARG A 67 23.70 20.14 -39.14
CA ARG A 67 23.17 19.20 -40.13
C ARG A 67 21.63 19.18 -40.11
N ASP A 68 21.02 18.28 -40.86
CA ASP A 68 19.58 18.19 -40.97
C ASP A 68 18.93 17.81 -39.64
N ARG A 69 17.96 18.63 -39.23
CA ARG A 69 17.06 18.31 -38.11
C ARG A 69 16.26 17.04 -38.46
N PRO A 70 15.87 16.23 -37.47
CA PRO A 70 14.78 15.27 -37.69
C PRO A 70 13.52 16.03 -38.16
N PRO A 71 12.58 15.36 -38.84
CA PRO A 71 11.26 15.95 -39.07
C PRO A 71 10.59 16.30 -37.73
N PRO A 72 9.51 17.11 -37.72
CA PRO A 72 8.70 17.27 -36.52
C PRO A 72 8.31 15.91 -35.94
N ILE A 73 8.71 15.64 -34.68
CA ILE A 73 8.72 14.29 -34.11
C ILE A 73 8.46 14.31 -32.60
N TYR A 74 7.77 13.30 -32.09
CA TYR A 74 7.53 13.05 -30.67
C TYR A 74 7.48 11.54 -30.39
N ASP A 75 7.44 11.13 -29.11
CA ASP A 75 7.35 9.72 -28.69
C ASP A 75 8.49 8.83 -29.23
N PHE A 76 9.66 9.43 -29.42
CA PHE A 76 10.92 8.74 -29.72
C PHE A 76 11.71 8.51 -28.42
N THR A 77 12.73 7.66 -28.49
CA THR A 77 13.71 7.58 -27.40
C THR A 77 14.94 8.41 -27.70
N LEU A 78 15.50 9.04 -26.67
CA LEU A 78 16.77 9.78 -26.71
C LEU A 78 17.63 9.28 -25.55
N THR A 79 18.66 8.50 -25.84
CA THR A 79 19.49 7.84 -24.83
C THR A 79 20.91 8.40 -24.87
N PRO A 80 21.45 8.93 -23.74
CA PRO A 80 22.85 9.35 -23.67
C PRO A 80 23.78 8.16 -23.89
N VAL A 81 24.89 8.38 -24.60
CA VAL A 81 25.95 7.38 -24.82
C VAL A 81 27.26 7.81 -24.16
N THR A 82 27.59 9.10 -24.28
CA THR A 82 28.72 9.75 -23.58
C THR A 82 28.23 11.07 -22.98
N ASN A 83 29.12 11.81 -22.32
CA ASN A 83 28.82 13.13 -21.74
C ASN A 83 28.29 14.15 -22.75
N ASN A 84 28.54 13.94 -24.05
CA ASN A 84 28.18 14.88 -25.11
C ASN A 84 27.61 14.19 -26.37
N THR A 85 27.21 12.93 -26.29
CA THR A 85 26.58 12.23 -27.41
C THR A 85 25.36 11.46 -26.96
N ALA A 86 24.39 11.34 -27.85
CA ALA A 86 23.19 10.55 -27.63
C ALA A 86 22.77 9.82 -28.90
N VAL A 87 22.01 8.74 -28.71
CA VAL A 87 21.33 8.03 -29.78
C VAL A 87 19.84 8.34 -29.68
N MET A 88 19.25 8.71 -30.81
CA MET A 88 17.81 8.87 -30.94
C MET A 88 17.24 7.84 -31.91
N PHE A 89 16.16 7.17 -31.51
CA PHE A 89 15.52 6.13 -32.31
C PHE A 89 14.00 6.24 -32.32
N GLY A 90 13.42 5.95 -33.48
CA GLY A 90 11.97 5.89 -33.67
C GLY A 90 11.27 7.24 -33.57
N GLY A 91 10.02 7.22 -33.10
CA GLY A 91 9.15 8.38 -32.93
C GLY A 91 8.07 8.52 -33.99
N SER A 92 7.00 9.24 -33.65
CA SER A 92 5.88 9.50 -34.55
C SER A 92 6.09 10.78 -35.36
N THR A 93 5.98 10.67 -36.70
CA THR A 93 6.14 11.76 -37.67
C THR A 93 4.89 11.89 -38.55
N ASP A 94 4.88 12.83 -39.52
CA ASP A 94 3.78 12.94 -40.49
C ASP A 94 3.69 11.73 -41.43
N ASN A 95 4.81 11.03 -41.61
CA ASN A 95 4.90 9.83 -42.43
C ASN A 95 4.63 8.55 -41.61
N GLY A 96 4.04 8.69 -40.41
CA GLY A 96 3.86 7.61 -39.45
C GLY A 96 5.09 7.38 -38.56
N ASP A 97 5.14 6.19 -37.96
CA ASP A 97 6.20 5.79 -37.05
C ASP A 97 7.54 5.60 -37.78
N SER A 98 8.53 6.37 -37.34
CA SER A 98 9.89 6.34 -37.84
C SER A 98 10.63 5.08 -37.37
N ASN A 99 11.51 4.55 -38.22
CA ASN A 99 12.54 3.56 -37.85
C ASN A 99 13.96 4.13 -38.02
N LYS A 100 14.09 5.45 -38.14
CA LYS A 100 15.39 6.10 -38.34
C LYS A 100 16.20 6.10 -37.05
N LEU A 101 17.50 5.91 -37.20
CA LEU A 101 18.48 5.95 -36.12
C LEU A 101 19.33 7.19 -36.30
N TYR A 102 19.43 8.02 -35.27
CA TYR A 102 20.20 9.25 -35.28
C TYR A 102 21.31 9.17 -34.23
N MET A 103 22.52 9.50 -34.65
CA MET A 103 23.67 9.72 -33.76
C MET A 103 23.82 11.22 -33.60
N ILE A 104 23.73 11.71 -32.37
CA ILE A 104 23.72 13.14 -32.06
C ILE A 104 24.94 13.46 -31.22
N SER A 105 25.68 14.48 -31.65
CA SER A 105 26.81 15.04 -30.91
C SER A 105 26.49 16.47 -30.50
N PHE A 106 26.75 16.80 -29.26
CA PHE A 106 26.46 18.09 -28.67
C PHE A 106 27.75 18.84 -28.37
N THR A 107 27.75 20.14 -28.61
CA THR A 107 28.72 21.10 -28.07
C THR A 107 27.96 22.19 -27.32
N LYS A 108 28.66 23.07 -26.60
CA LYS A 108 28.03 24.20 -25.89
C LYS A 108 27.15 25.08 -26.77
N THR A 109 27.48 25.21 -28.05
CA THR A 109 26.82 26.16 -28.96
C THR A 109 26.17 25.48 -30.16
N SER A 110 26.39 24.19 -30.38
CA SER A 110 25.92 23.48 -31.57
C SER A 110 25.46 22.05 -31.31
N VAL A 111 24.62 21.55 -32.22
CA VAL A 111 24.16 20.17 -32.27
C VAL A 111 24.44 19.63 -33.68
N ASP A 112 25.19 18.52 -33.74
CA ASP A 112 25.41 17.77 -34.97
C ASP A 112 24.54 16.51 -34.96
N ILE A 113 23.71 16.34 -35.99
CA ILE A 113 22.77 15.22 -36.10
C ILE A 113 23.12 14.43 -37.34
N LEU A 114 23.48 13.16 -37.14
CA LEU A 114 23.79 12.21 -38.20
C LEU A 114 22.70 11.13 -38.27
N VAL A 115 21.97 11.08 -39.38
CA VAL A 115 21.06 9.96 -39.68
C VAL A 115 21.87 8.77 -40.18
N LEU A 116 21.72 7.61 -39.54
CA LEU A 116 22.29 6.38 -40.04
C LEU A 116 21.33 5.75 -41.07
N PRO A 117 21.79 5.44 -42.29
CA PRO A 117 20.94 4.82 -43.29
C PRO A 117 20.55 3.41 -42.84
N ASN A 118 19.27 3.09 -42.96
CA ASN A 118 18.83 1.70 -42.90
C ASN A 118 19.36 1.01 -44.18
N PRO A 119 20.29 0.04 -44.06
CA PRO A 119 20.92 -0.58 -45.23
C PRO A 119 19.93 -1.39 -46.09
N GLY A 120 18.73 -1.70 -45.57
CA GLY A 120 17.74 -2.51 -46.26
C GLY A 120 18.19 -3.96 -46.47
N GLY A 121 17.43 -4.69 -47.28
CA GLY A 121 17.75 -6.08 -47.65
C GLY A 121 17.62 -7.07 -46.50
N SER A 122 18.59 -7.99 -46.37
CA SER A 122 18.62 -9.07 -45.38
C SER A 122 19.16 -8.66 -44.00
N VAL A 123 19.62 -7.41 -43.85
CA VAL A 123 20.13 -6.90 -42.57
C VAL A 123 18.97 -6.68 -41.62
N GLN A 124 19.05 -7.24 -40.41
CA GLN A 124 18.01 -7.02 -39.42
C GLN A 124 17.94 -5.55 -39.00
N TRP A 125 16.74 -4.99 -39.00
CA TRP A 125 16.45 -3.63 -38.59
C TRP A 125 15.09 -3.58 -37.89
N PRO A 126 14.94 -2.87 -36.74
CA PRO A 126 13.66 -2.81 -36.05
C PRO A 126 12.60 -2.08 -36.88
N LYS A 127 11.35 -2.55 -36.82
CA LYS A 127 10.20 -1.83 -37.41
C LYS A 127 10.09 -0.42 -36.80
N GLY A 128 9.55 0.51 -37.59
CA GLY A 128 9.22 1.85 -37.10
C GLY A 128 8.27 1.78 -35.92
N ARG A 129 8.54 2.61 -34.91
CA ARG A 129 7.84 2.56 -33.62
C ARG A 129 7.88 3.90 -32.90
N SER A 130 6.84 4.16 -32.13
CA SER A 130 6.74 5.25 -31.16
C SER A 130 6.37 4.70 -29.78
N ALA A 131 6.45 5.54 -28.74
CA ALA A 131 6.06 5.21 -27.36
C ALA A 131 6.81 3.98 -26.78
N HIS A 132 7.98 3.68 -27.32
CA HIS A 132 8.86 2.60 -26.87
C HIS A 132 9.86 3.16 -25.86
N SER A 133 10.54 2.26 -25.16
CA SER A 133 11.60 2.65 -24.22
C SER A 133 12.96 2.13 -24.68
N SER A 134 14.01 2.83 -24.26
CA SER A 134 15.37 2.34 -24.46
C SER A 134 16.28 2.68 -23.29
N VAL A 135 17.31 1.84 -23.11
CA VAL A 135 18.35 2.02 -22.10
C VAL A 135 19.72 1.72 -22.70
N LEU A 136 20.73 2.44 -22.21
CA LEU A 136 22.13 2.17 -22.54
C LEU A 136 22.65 1.03 -21.64
N ILE A 137 23.31 0.07 -22.25
CA ILE A 137 23.97 -1.04 -21.57
C ILE A 137 25.44 -1.02 -21.96
N THR A 138 26.32 -0.85 -20.98
CA THR A 138 27.77 -0.83 -21.21
C THR A 138 28.35 -2.19 -20.90
N THR A 139 29.07 -2.78 -21.85
CA THR A 139 29.81 -4.03 -21.68
C THR A 139 31.28 -3.84 -22.01
N SER A 140 32.07 -4.89 -21.84
CA SER A 140 33.47 -4.93 -22.29
C SER A 140 33.63 -4.75 -23.81
N SER A 141 32.60 -5.05 -24.62
CA SER A 141 32.62 -4.83 -26.07
C SER A 141 32.12 -3.45 -26.51
N GLY A 142 31.65 -2.63 -25.56
CA GLY A 142 31.23 -1.26 -25.78
C GLY A 142 29.76 -0.98 -25.45
N PRO A 143 29.27 0.22 -25.80
CA PRO A 143 27.91 0.63 -25.52
C PRO A 143 26.90 -0.07 -26.46
N HIS A 144 25.83 -0.58 -25.87
CA HIS A 144 24.71 -1.19 -26.55
C HIS A 144 23.41 -0.46 -26.19
N LEU A 145 22.53 -0.23 -27.16
CA LEU A 145 21.20 0.32 -26.91
C LEU A 145 20.18 -0.82 -26.91
N LEU A 146 19.52 -1.05 -25.79
CA LEU A 146 18.34 -1.92 -25.72
C LEU A 146 17.11 -1.09 -26.03
N VAL A 147 16.28 -1.56 -26.96
CA VAL A 147 14.97 -0.98 -27.34
C VAL A 147 13.89 -2.02 -27.10
N VAL A 148 12.84 -1.68 -26.37
CA VAL A 148 11.74 -2.60 -26.03
C VAL A 148 10.39 -2.01 -26.35
N GLY A 149 9.53 -2.82 -26.97
CA GLY A 149 8.12 -2.52 -27.19
C GLY A 149 7.89 -1.33 -28.12
N GLY A 150 6.79 -0.63 -27.84
CA GLY A 150 6.24 0.45 -28.65
C GLY A 150 4.78 0.21 -29.01
N PHE A 151 4.10 1.26 -29.46
CA PHE A 151 2.72 1.14 -29.92
C PHE A 151 2.64 0.17 -31.12
N ASP A 152 1.79 -0.86 -31.03
CA ASP A 152 1.65 -1.93 -32.04
C ASP A 152 2.94 -2.69 -32.40
N VAL A 153 3.93 -2.73 -31.50
CA VAL A 153 5.20 -3.47 -31.69
C VAL A 153 5.57 -4.25 -30.43
N ASN A 154 5.69 -5.58 -30.57
CA ASN A 154 5.91 -6.50 -29.46
C ASN A 154 7.26 -7.24 -29.59
N ASP A 155 8.35 -6.49 -29.66
CA ASP A 155 9.69 -7.07 -29.73
C ASP A 155 10.72 -6.28 -28.94
N ALA A 156 11.92 -6.84 -28.78
CA ALA A 156 13.06 -6.16 -28.22
C ALA A 156 14.29 -6.32 -29.12
N TRP A 157 15.11 -5.28 -29.15
CA TRP A 157 16.24 -5.16 -30.04
C TRP A 157 17.44 -4.61 -29.30
N LEU A 158 18.62 -5.12 -29.63
CA LEU A 158 19.88 -4.62 -29.13
C LEU A 158 20.71 -4.07 -30.29
N LEU A 159 21.11 -2.80 -30.19
CA LEU A 159 22.04 -2.18 -31.12
C LEU A 159 23.43 -2.17 -30.51
N ASP A 160 24.39 -2.81 -31.17
CA ASP A 160 25.80 -2.51 -30.95
C ASP A 160 26.08 -1.14 -31.60
N ILE A 161 26.26 -0.10 -30.78
CA ILE A 161 26.39 1.29 -31.25
C ILE A 161 27.66 1.46 -32.09
N ASN A 162 28.76 0.83 -31.68
CA ASN A 162 30.05 0.91 -32.37
C ASN A 162 30.00 0.23 -33.74
N LYS A 163 29.42 -0.97 -33.80
CA LYS A 163 29.31 -1.75 -35.05
C LYS A 163 28.12 -1.34 -35.90
N ARG A 164 27.18 -0.56 -35.35
CA ARG A 164 25.91 -0.14 -35.97
C ARG A 164 25.08 -1.35 -36.44
N LYS A 165 25.06 -2.41 -35.63
CA LYS A 165 24.38 -3.67 -35.94
C LYS A 165 23.27 -3.93 -34.93
N TRP A 166 22.08 -4.17 -35.45
CA TRP A 166 20.93 -4.60 -34.66
C TRP A 166 20.91 -6.11 -34.53
N LYS A 167 20.52 -6.58 -33.34
CA LYS A 167 20.19 -7.97 -33.05
C LYS A 167 18.83 -8.02 -32.38
N LYS A 168 17.90 -8.81 -32.92
CA LYS A 168 16.63 -9.08 -32.27
C LYS A 168 16.85 -9.99 -31.06
N LEU A 169 16.31 -9.62 -29.90
CA LEU A 169 16.25 -10.50 -28.75
C LEU A 169 15.03 -11.41 -28.89
N ILE A 170 15.23 -12.71 -28.68
CA ILE A 170 14.19 -13.74 -28.80
C ILE A 170 13.81 -14.29 -27.43
N ASN A 171 12.62 -14.90 -27.33
CA ASN A 171 12.13 -15.57 -26.11
C ASN A 171 11.91 -14.64 -24.90
N LEU A 172 11.60 -13.37 -25.13
CA LEU A 172 11.09 -12.48 -24.09
C LEU A 172 9.56 -12.63 -23.96
N PRO A 173 9.01 -12.60 -22.74
CA PRO A 173 7.58 -12.77 -22.52
C PRO A 173 6.78 -11.52 -22.96
N ASP A 174 5.52 -11.70 -23.32
CA ASP A 174 4.63 -10.61 -23.72
C ASP A 174 4.50 -9.52 -22.65
N LYS A 175 4.55 -9.90 -21.36
CA LYS A 175 4.51 -8.93 -20.25
C LYS A 175 5.68 -7.92 -20.25
N VAL A 176 6.70 -8.18 -21.06
CA VAL A 176 7.84 -7.29 -21.31
C VAL A 176 7.67 -6.59 -22.65
N THR A 177 7.50 -7.37 -23.73
CA THR A 177 7.58 -6.81 -25.08
C THR A 177 6.31 -6.08 -25.51
N LYS A 178 5.14 -6.46 -24.98
CA LYS A 178 3.83 -5.90 -25.33
C LYS A 178 3.48 -4.72 -24.41
N ARG A 179 4.32 -3.67 -24.45
CA ARG A 179 4.14 -2.42 -23.70
C ARG A 179 4.48 -1.20 -24.55
N TYR A 180 3.79 -0.09 -24.27
CA TYR A 180 4.08 1.24 -24.78
C TYR A 180 3.79 2.29 -23.68
N TRP A 181 4.46 3.44 -23.77
CA TRP A 181 4.53 4.45 -22.69
C TRP A 181 4.94 3.86 -21.34
N HIS A 182 5.78 2.82 -21.37
CA HIS A 182 6.39 2.25 -20.18
C HIS A 182 7.72 2.96 -19.89
N SER A 183 8.36 2.58 -18.79
CA SER A 183 9.68 3.06 -18.40
C SER A 183 10.64 1.88 -18.31
N LEU A 184 11.90 2.13 -18.66
CA LEU A 184 13.00 1.17 -18.48
C LEU A 184 14.12 1.82 -17.67
N SER A 185 14.73 1.03 -16.80
CA SER A 185 15.99 1.36 -16.16
C SER A 185 16.92 0.16 -16.18
N VAL A 186 18.23 0.42 -16.08
CA VAL A 186 19.26 -0.62 -16.07
C VAL A 186 19.98 -0.60 -14.73
N TRP A 187 20.20 -1.77 -14.16
CA TRP A 187 21.05 -1.98 -13.00
C TRP A 187 22.14 -2.98 -13.36
N SER A 188 23.40 -2.51 -13.36
CA SER A 188 24.56 -3.36 -13.53
C SER A 188 24.77 -4.19 -12.26
N VAL A 189 24.35 -5.45 -12.27
CA VAL A 189 24.51 -6.37 -11.14
C VAL A 189 25.95 -6.85 -11.06
N THR A 190 26.54 -7.20 -12.20
CA THR A 190 27.94 -7.54 -12.35
C THR A 190 28.48 -7.01 -13.68
N PRO A 191 29.80 -7.03 -13.95
CA PRO A 191 30.35 -6.57 -15.24
C PRO A 191 29.76 -7.25 -16.48
N THR A 192 29.21 -8.46 -16.34
CA THR A 192 28.62 -9.24 -17.44
C THR A 192 27.11 -9.40 -17.33
N THR A 193 26.50 -9.00 -16.20
CA THR A 193 25.08 -9.21 -15.89
C THR A 193 24.39 -7.89 -15.60
N ASN A 194 23.41 -7.54 -16.42
CA ASN A 194 22.59 -6.34 -16.27
C ASN A 194 21.14 -6.75 -16.02
N TRP A 195 20.48 -6.09 -15.08
CA TRP A 195 19.05 -6.22 -14.88
C TRP A 195 18.34 -5.01 -15.47
N ILE A 196 17.35 -5.29 -16.31
CA ILE A 196 16.48 -4.31 -16.93
C ILE A 196 15.19 -4.31 -16.13
N ILE A 197 14.90 -3.20 -15.47
CA ILE A 197 13.71 -3.01 -14.65
C ILE A 197 12.73 -2.19 -15.47
N GLU A 198 11.60 -2.82 -15.79
CA GLU A 198 10.52 -2.25 -16.58
C GLU A 198 9.31 -1.99 -15.71
N PHE A 199 8.67 -0.83 -15.87
CA PHE A 199 7.50 -0.45 -15.08
C PHE A 199 6.51 0.40 -15.87
N GLY A 200 5.21 0.20 -15.59
CA GLY A 200 4.12 0.99 -16.16
C GLY A 200 3.77 0.59 -17.59
N GLY A 201 3.18 1.54 -18.33
CA GLY A 201 2.63 1.34 -19.67
C GLY A 201 1.11 1.33 -19.69
N ALA A 202 0.54 1.47 -20.89
CA ALA A 202 -0.91 1.69 -21.08
C ALA A 202 -1.71 0.43 -21.49
N LEU A 203 -1.07 -0.74 -21.56
CA LEU A 203 -1.76 -2.03 -21.78
C LEU A 203 -2.04 -2.75 -20.46
N SER A 204 -2.62 -3.95 -20.54
CA SER A 204 -2.90 -4.82 -19.39
C SER A 204 -1.65 -5.23 -18.58
N TYR A 205 -0.45 -5.03 -19.12
CA TYR A 205 0.81 -5.25 -18.41
C TYR A 205 1.36 -3.90 -17.96
N ASN A 206 1.13 -3.55 -16.69
CA ASN A 206 1.61 -2.31 -16.07
C ASN A 206 2.47 -2.56 -14.81
N ASP A 207 2.43 -3.77 -14.24
CA ASP A 207 3.26 -4.18 -13.12
C ASP A 207 4.76 -4.20 -13.46
N THR A 208 5.60 -4.17 -12.42
CA THR A 208 7.05 -4.27 -12.55
C THR A 208 7.45 -5.61 -13.18
N ALA A 209 8.34 -5.56 -14.17
CA ALA A 209 9.02 -6.73 -14.71
C ALA A 209 10.53 -6.53 -14.62
N VAL A 210 11.27 -7.59 -14.29
CA VAL A 210 12.73 -7.56 -14.26
C VAL A 210 13.25 -8.62 -15.22
N ILE A 211 14.10 -8.19 -16.14
CA ILE A 211 14.75 -9.04 -17.13
C ILE A 211 16.24 -9.02 -16.83
N GLU A 212 16.84 -10.18 -16.69
CA GLU A 212 18.28 -10.31 -16.67
C GLU A 212 18.78 -10.44 -18.10
N LEU A 213 19.73 -9.58 -18.46
CA LEU A 213 20.46 -9.58 -19.71
C LEU A 213 21.93 -9.84 -19.41
N ARG A 214 22.46 -10.98 -19.88
CA ARG A 214 23.86 -11.36 -19.67
C ARG A 214 24.64 -11.42 -20.97
N TYR A 215 25.83 -10.84 -20.95
CA TYR A 215 26.80 -10.97 -22.01
C TYR A 215 27.60 -12.27 -21.82
N THR A 216 27.53 -13.18 -22.78
CA THR A 216 28.13 -14.51 -22.72
C THR A 216 29.55 -14.52 -23.30
N SER A 217 30.33 -15.56 -22.95
CA SER A 217 31.70 -15.77 -23.45
C SER A 217 31.78 -15.86 -24.98
N ASP A 218 30.70 -16.30 -25.62
CA ASP A 218 30.62 -16.48 -27.07
C ASP A 218 30.32 -15.16 -27.81
N ASN A 219 30.47 -14.02 -27.12
CA ASN A 219 30.07 -12.70 -27.58
C ASN A 219 28.60 -12.61 -27.96
N ASP A 220 27.75 -13.32 -27.20
CA ASP A 220 26.31 -13.30 -27.37
C ASP A 220 25.57 -12.82 -26.11
N TRP A 221 24.25 -12.77 -26.18
CA TRP A 221 23.35 -12.24 -25.19
C TRP A 221 22.36 -13.32 -24.79
N SER A 222 22.22 -13.53 -23.48
CA SER A 222 21.15 -14.35 -22.92
C SER A 222 20.20 -13.49 -22.12
N THR A 223 18.90 -13.79 -22.25
CA THR A 223 17.83 -13.12 -21.52
C THR A 223 17.11 -14.11 -20.62
N SER A 224 16.77 -13.70 -19.40
CA SER A 224 15.93 -14.46 -18.48
C SER A 224 15.02 -13.51 -17.70
N VAL A 225 13.91 -14.01 -17.17
CA VAL A 225 13.01 -13.22 -16.32
C VAL A 225 13.40 -13.46 -14.86
N ILE A 226 13.48 -12.39 -14.07
CA ILE A 226 13.69 -12.45 -12.63
C ILE A 226 12.33 -12.33 -11.94
N PRO A 227 11.84 -13.39 -11.27
CA PRO A 227 10.64 -13.30 -10.44
C PRO A 227 10.88 -12.32 -9.28
N LEU A 228 9.91 -11.43 -9.04
CA LEU A 228 10.04 -10.37 -8.03
C LEU A 228 10.06 -10.90 -6.59
N ASP A 229 9.55 -12.10 -6.34
CA ASP A 229 9.64 -12.81 -5.07
C ASP A 229 11.02 -13.46 -4.85
N GLN A 230 11.83 -13.61 -5.91
CA GLN A 230 13.11 -14.31 -5.89
C GLN A 230 14.31 -13.42 -6.23
N TYR A 231 14.10 -12.13 -6.49
CA TYR A 231 15.18 -11.24 -6.95
C TYR A 231 16.34 -11.19 -5.95
N GLN A 232 16.10 -11.16 -4.64
CA GLN A 232 17.19 -11.10 -3.66
C GLN A 232 18.09 -12.34 -3.73
N ASP A 233 17.49 -13.52 -3.89
CA ASP A 233 18.24 -14.76 -4.02
C ASP A 233 18.99 -14.85 -5.35
N GLN A 234 18.39 -14.39 -6.45
CA GLN A 234 19.08 -14.32 -7.73
C GLN A 234 20.25 -13.34 -7.69
N LEU A 235 20.08 -12.18 -7.07
CA LEU A 235 21.12 -11.18 -6.86
C LEU A 235 22.31 -11.79 -6.11
N ARG A 236 22.04 -12.44 -4.97
CA ARG A 236 23.05 -13.13 -4.16
C ARG A 236 23.80 -14.19 -4.97
N ARG A 237 23.09 -15.03 -5.72
CA ARG A 237 23.70 -16.07 -6.57
C ARG A 237 24.61 -15.48 -7.66
N ARG A 238 24.22 -14.37 -8.28
CA ARG A 238 25.02 -13.70 -9.33
C ARG A 238 26.30 -13.08 -8.77
N ILE A 239 26.20 -12.36 -7.66
CA ILE A 239 27.37 -11.77 -7.00
C ILE A 239 28.37 -12.88 -6.59
N LEU A 240 27.88 -13.95 -5.96
CA LEU A 240 28.70 -15.10 -5.58
C LEU A 240 29.38 -15.77 -6.78
N SER A 241 28.64 -15.96 -7.88
CA SER A 241 29.16 -16.58 -9.10
C SER A 241 30.27 -15.75 -9.72
N ASP A 242 30.10 -14.42 -9.83
CA ASP A 242 31.10 -13.55 -10.44
C ASP A 242 32.36 -13.44 -9.58
N TRP A 243 32.22 -13.35 -8.26
CA TRP A 243 33.38 -13.31 -7.36
C TRP A 243 34.21 -14.59 -7.38
N LYS A 244 33.54 -15.75 -7.50
CA LYS A 244 34.20 -17.04 -7.73
C LYS A 244 34.98 -17.02 -9.04
N ASN A 245 34.40 -16.49 -10.11
CA ASN A 245 35.03 -16.41 -11.42
C ASN A 245 36.21 -15.41 -11.45
N LEU A 246 36.18 -14.37 -10.62
CA LEU A 246 37.22 -13.33 -10.53
C LEU A 246 38.38 -13.70 -9.58
N GLY A 247 38.38 -14.90 -8.97
CA GLY A 247 39.46 -15.32 -8.06
C GLY A 247 39.51 -14.52 -6.76
N THR A 248 38.39 -13.92 -6.34
CA THR A 248 38.31 -13.06 -5.15
C THR A 248 37.95 -13.85 -3.88
N GLU A 249 38.66 -14.95 -3.62
CA GLU A 249 38.35 -15.95 -2.58
C GLU A 249 38.14 -15.35 -1.18
N LYS A 250 38.94 -14.35 -0.79
CA LYS A 250 38.78 -13.66 0.50
C LYS A 250 37.49 -12.84 0.59
N GLN A 251 37.10 -12.15 -0.49
CA GLN A 251 35.84 -11.39 -0.51
C GLN A 251 34.64 -12.35 -0.53
N LEU A 252 34.76 -13.45 -1.28
CA LEU A 252 33.76 -14.52 -1.32
C LEU A 252 33.49 -15.10 0.06
N GLN A 253 34.54 -15.39 0.86
CA GLN A 253 34.38 -15.88 2.22
C GLN A 253 33.65 -14.88 3.12
N ILE A 254 34.08 -13.61 3.13
CA ILE A 254 33.43 -12.55 3.95
C ILE A 254 31.95 -12.41 3.61
N PHE A 255 31.59 -12.49 2.32
CA PHE A 255 30.19 -12.40 1.92
C PHE A 255 29.39 -13.66 2.23
N GLN A 256 29.99 -14.85 2.10
CA GLN A 256 29.36 -16.09 2.55
C GLN A 256 29.08 -16.06 4.06
N ASP A 257 30.04 -15.60 4.87
CA ASP A 257 29.89 -15.45 6.31
C ASP A 257 28.78 -14.43 6.64
N ARG A 258 28.76 -13.28 5.96
CA ARG A 258 27.70 -12.27 6.13
C ARG A 258 26.33 -12.79 5.70
N LEU A 259 26.26 -13.62 4.65
CA LEU A 259 25.01 -14.22 4.18
C LEU A 259 24.48 -15.25 5.19
N GLN A 260 25.36 -16.06 5.76
CA GLN A 260 25.03 -17.01 6.82
C GLN A 260 24.46 -16.26 8.03
N LEU A 261 25.13 -15.20 8.46
CA LEU A 261 24.69 -14.35 9.55
C LEU A 261 23.31 -13.71 9.28
N GLN A 262 23.05 -13.25 8.06
CA GLN A 262 21.74 -12.68 7.71
C GLN A 262 20.62 -13.73 7.80
N ARG A 263 20.86 -14.96 7.34
CA ARG A 263 19.88 -16.06 7.46
C ARG A 263 19.58 -16.41 8.91
N GLU A 264 20.60 -16.38 9.76
CA GLU A 264 20.43 -16.58 11.20
C GLU A 264 19.60 -15.45 11.82
N ILE A 265 19.87 -14.19 11.46
CA ILE A 265 19.08 -13.03 11.90
C ILE A 265 17.62 -13.17 11.48
N ASP A 266 17.36 -13.48 10.21
CA ASP A 266 16.00 -13.63 9.68
C ASP A 266 15.25 -14.78 10.40
N PHE A 267 15.93 -15.89 10.66
CA PHE A 267 15.39 -17.01 11.44
C PHE A 267 15.03 -16.59 12.88
N PHE A 268 15.92 -15.88 13.58
CA PHE A 268 15.63 -15.39 14.93
C PHE A 268 14.50 -14.36 14.95
N GLN A 269 14.41 -13.50 13.93
CA GLN A 269 13.30 -12.55 13.80
C GLN A 269 11.96 -13.25 13.60
N GLU A 270 11.90 -14.30 12.76
CA GLU A 270 10.67 -15.10 12.58
C GLU A 270 10.25 -15.80 13.87
N GLN A 271 11.20 -16.37 14.63
CA GLN A 271 10.91 -16.97 15.93
C GLN A 271 10.35 -15.93 16.91
N LEU A 272 10.98 -14.76 17.00
CA LEU A 272 10.54 -13.68 17.88
C LEU A 272 9.13 -13.20 17.51
N GLN A 273 8.82 -13.06 16.22
CA GLN A 273 7.46 -12.68 15.78
C GLN A 273 6.40 -13.72 16.15
N ARG A 274 6.73 -15.01 16.06
CA ARG A 274 5.82 -16.08 16.51
C ARG A 274 5.58 -16.01 18.02
N GLU A 275 6.63 -15.85 18.81
CA GLU A 275 6.50 -15.71 20.26
C GLU A 275 5.69 -14.47 20.66
N ILE A 276 5.89 -13.33 19.98
CA ILE A 276 5.08 -12.12 20.21
C ILE A 276 3.61 -12.42 19.93
N LYS A 277 3.31 -13.04 18.79
CA LYS A 277 1.93 -13.36 18.40
C LYS A 277 1.26 -14.36 19.36
N GLU A 278 2.00 -15.36 19.84
CA GLU A 278 1.52 -16.28 20.87
C GLU A 278 1.24 -15.56 22.20
N LYS A 279 2.13 -14.67 22.64
CA LYS A 279 1.93 -13.88 23.86
C LYS A 279 0.75 -12.91 23.74
N GLU A 280 0.57 -12.28 22.59
CA GLU A 280 -0.59 -11.42 22.31
C GLU A 280 -1.89 -12.21 22.37
N GLN A 281 -1.92 -13.42 21.81
CA GLN A 281 -3.10 -14.29 21.88
C GLN A 281 -3.42 -14.69 23.33
N ILE A 282 -2.39 -15.12 24.09
CA ILE A 282 -2.55 -15.46 25.51
C ILE A 282 -3.06 -14.25 26.32
N GLN A 283 -2.58 -13.04 26.02
CA GLN A 283 -3.04 -11.84 26.71
C GLN A 283 -4.51 -11.53 26.39
N GLN A 284 -4.92 -11.62 25.12
CA GLN A 284 -6.31 -11.44 24.73
C GLN A 284 -7.25 -12.45 25.40
N ASP A 285 -6.81 -13.71 25.52
CA ASP A 285 -7.62 -14.75 26.16
C ASP A 285 -7.74 -14.50 27.68
N ARG A 286 -6.65 -14.07 28.34
CA ARG A 286 -6.70 -13.64 29.76
C ARG A 286 -7.62 -12.43 29.98
N ASP A 287 -7.59 -11.45 29.08
CA ASP A 287 -8.43 -10.24 29.20
C ASP A 287 -9.92 -10.62 29.07
N LYS A 288 -10.26 -11.56 28.17
CA LYS A 288 -11.61 -12.12 28.06
C LYS A 288 -12.03 -12.87 29.33
N GLU A 289 -11.18 -13.73 29.86
CA GLU A 289 -11.46 -14.46 31.10
C GLU A 289 -11.67 -13.49 32.28
N GLN A 290 -10.82 -12.46 32.42
CA GLN A 290 -11.00 -11.44 33.46
C GLN A 290 -12.33 -10.69 33.31
N GLN A 291 -12.71 -10.36 32.08
CA GLN A 291 -13.99 -9.70 31.81
C GLN A 291 -15.17 -10.60 32.15
N GLN A 292 -15.07 -11.91 31.87
CA GLN A 292 -16.09 -12.90 32.20
C GLN A 292 -16.23 -13.08 33.72
N VAL A 293 -15.11 -13.17 34.44
CA VAL A 293 -15.09 -13.24 35.92
C VAL A 293 -15.69 -11.98 36.54
N LEU A 294 -15.38 -10.80 35.99
CA LEU A 294 -15.98 -9.53 36.45
C LEU A 294 -17.50 -9.52 36.24
N GLN A 295 -18.00 -10.04 35.12
CA GLN A 295 -19.43 -10.17 34.86
C GLN A 295 -20.11 -11.16 35.81
N GLU A 296 -19.52 -12.33 36.04
CA GLU A 296 -20.05 -13.31 37.01
C GLU A 296 -20.07 -12.74 38.43
N LYS A 297 -19.01 -12.03 38.84
CA LYS A 297 -18.95 -11.40 40.15
C LYS A 297 -20.05 -10.33 40.33
N ALA A 298 -20.29 -9.52 39.31
CA ALA A 298 -21.37 -8.53 39.32
C ALA A 298 -22.75 -9.20 39.42
N LEU A 299 -22.95 -10.32 38.72
CA LEU A 299 -24.20 -11.09 38.79
C LEU A 299 -24.39 -11.71 40.19
N LEU A 300 -23.33 -12.26 40.78
CA LEU A 300 -23.36 -12.78 42.15
C LEU A 300 -23.70 -11.70 43.17
N GLU A 301 -23.05 -10.54 43.11
CA GLU A 301 -23.36 -9.39 43.99
C GLU A 301 -24.81 -8.93 43.83
N GLN A 302 -25.34 -8.89 42.61
CA GLN A 302 -26.75 -8.55 42.39
C GLN A 302 -27.67 -9.60 43.00
N THR A 303 -27.35 -10.89 42.82
CA THR A 303 -28.15 -12.00 43.36
C THR A 303 -28.16 -12.01 44.89
N GLU A 304 -27.04 -11.66 45.54
CA GLU A 304 -26.95 -11.50 46.99
C GLU A 304 -27.77 -10.31 47.49
N LYS A 305 -27.72 -9.16 46.78
CA LYS A 305 -28.58 -8.01 47.10
C LYS A 305 -30.06 -8.34 46.97
N ASP A 306 -30.44 -9.05 45.91
CA ASP A 306 -31.83 -9.46 45.67
C ASP A 306 -32.33 -10.43 46.76
N LYS A 307 -31.50 -11.39 47.20
CA LYS A 307 -31.83 -12.25 48.35
C LYS A 307 -32.01 -11.46 49.64
N SER A 308 -31.10 -10.52 49.93
CA SER A 308 -31.17 -9.65 51.10
C SER A 308 -32.43 -8.79 51.11
N THR A 309 -32.87 -8.29 49.96
CA THR A 309 -34.11 -7.50 49.86
C THR A 309 -35.35 -8.37 50.08
N VAL A 310 -35.39 -9.58 49.52
CA VAL A 310 -36.49 -10.52 49.76
C VAL A 310 -36.60 -10.93 51.23
N GLU A 311 -35.47 -11.15 51.91
CA GLU A 311 -35.47 -11.41 53.36
C GLU A 311 -36.01 -10.22 54.17
N LEU A 312 -35.63 -8.99 53.81
CA LEU A 312 -36.15 -7.77 54.45
C LEU A 312 -37.66 -7.61 54.24
N GLU A 313 -38.15 -7.80 53.01
CA GLU A 313 -39.59 -7.75 52.71
C GLU A 313 -40.39 -8.81 53.48
N TYR A 314 -39.81 -10.01 53.68
CA TYR A 314 -40.43 -11.07 54.47
C TYR A 314 -40.51 -10.70 55.96
N TYR A 315 -39.45 -10.11 56.53
CA TYR A 315 -39.44 -9.62 57.91
C TYR A 315 -40.43 -8.48 58.13
N GLU A 316 -40.58 -7.56 57.17
CA GLU A 316 -41.58 -6.49 57.25
C GLU A 316 -43.01 -7.03 57.23
N LYS A 317 -43.30 -8.03 56.37
CA LYS A 317 -44.61 -8.71 56.36
C LYS A 317 -44.91 -9.43 57.66
N LEU A 318 -43.91 -10.04 58.29
CA LEU A 318 -44.04 -10.68 59.60
C LEU A 318 -44.38 -9.64 60.68
N LYS A 319 -43.66 -8.51 60.72
CA LYS A 319 -43.97 -7.42 61.65
C LYS A 319 -45.39 -6.87 61.47
N ALA A 320 -45.86 -6.73 60.24
CA ALA A 320 -47.21 -6.26 59.96
C ALA A 320 -48.28 -7.23 60.51
N LYS A 321 -48.07 -8.54 60.32
CA LYS A 321 -48.97 -9.58 60.88
C LYS A 321 -48.96 -9.60 62.41
N ASP A 322 -47.80 -9.43 63.04
CA ASP A 322 -47.72 -9.38 64.50
C ASP A 322 -48.47 -8.17 65.07
N ALA A 323 -48.42 -7.03 64.38
CA ALA A 323 -49.19 -5.83 64.76
C ALA A 323 -50.71 -6.05 64.63
N GLU A 324 -51.16 -6.69 63.55
CA GLU A 324 -52.58 -7.03 63.33
C GLU A 324 -53.11 -7.98 64.42
N ILE A 325 -52.34 -9.02 64.78
CA ILE A 325 -52.70 -9.94 65.87
C ILE A 325 -52.78 -9.22 67.22
N LEU A 326 -51.88 -8.25 67.46
CA LEU A 326 -51.90 -7.46 68.69
C LEU A 326 -53.15 -6.57 68.76
N GLU A 327 -53.52 -5.94 67.65
CA GLU A 327 -54.73 -5.13 67.55
C GLU A 327 -56.00 -5.98 67.77
N GLU A 328 -56.10 -7.15 67.14
CA GLU A 328 -57.20 -8.11 67.38
C GLU A 328 -57.26 -8.56 68.84
N LYS A 329 -56.12 -8.89 69.46
CA LYS A 329 -56.06 -9.23 70.90
C LYS A 329 -56.58 -8.09 71.77
N THR A 330 -56.24 -6.85 71.43
CA THR A 330 -56.67 -5.66 72.18
C THR A 330 -58.20 -5.52 72.10
N GLN A 331 -58.77 -5.67 70.91
CA GLN A 331 -60.23 -5.65 70.71
C GLN A 331 -60.95 -6.79 71.44
N VAL A 332 -60.34 -7.99 71.49
CA VAL A 332 -60.89 -9.13 72.25
C VAL A 332 -60.89 -8.84 73.75
N GLU A 333 -59.84 -8.22 74.26
CA GLU A 333 -59.73 -7.90 75.69
C GLU A 333 -60.70 -6.77 76.08
N GLU A 334 -60.90 -5.76 75.23
CA GLU A 334 -61.95 -4.75 75.40
C GLU A 334 -63.35 -5.40 75.43
N LYS A 335 -63.63 -6.34 74.52
CA LYS A 335 -64.90 -7.08 74.52
C LYS A 335 -65.10 -7.90 75.80
N LYS A 336 -64.05 -8.53 76.34
CA LYS A 336 -64.12 -9.23 77.64
C LYS A 336 -64.40 -8.26 78.78
N GLN A 337 -63.80 -7.07 78.76
CA GLN A 337 -64.01 -6.05 79.78
C GLN A 337 -65.47 -5.59 79.80
N ILE A 338 -66.04 -5.33 78.61
CA ILE A 338 -67.47 -5.01 78.45
C ILE A 338 -68.37 -6.13 78.99
N ILE A 339 -68.09 -7.38 78.63
CA ILE A 339 -68.86 -8.54 79.14
C ILE A 339 -68.78 -8.65 80.67
N THR A 340 -67.62 -8.34 81.25
CA THR A 340 -67.40 -8.40 82.69
C THR A 340 -68.16 -7.29 83.43
N GLU A 341 -68.14 -6.07 82.89
CA GLU A 341 -68.93 -4.95 83.41
C GLU A 341 -70.44 -5.21 83.32
N ASP A 342 -70.91 -5.75 82.20
CA ASP A 342 -72.32 -6.13 82.01
C ASP A 342 -72.73 -7.25 82.98
N TYR A 343 -71.85 -8.23 83.23
CA TYR A 343 -72.10 -9.29 84.20
C TYR A 343 -72.22 -8.76 85.64
N GLU A 344 -71.35 -7.84 86.06
CA GLU A 344 -71.43 -7.23 87.39
C GLU A 344 -72.66 -6.31 87.54
N LYS A 345 -73.05 -5.58 86.50
CA LYS A 345 -74.34 -4.86 86.46
C LYS A 345 -75.53 -5.80 86.61
N LEU A 346 -75.50 -6.95 85.94
CA LEU A 346 -76.57 -7.94 86.03
C LEU A 346 -76.68 -8.52 87.45
N LYS A 347 -75.54 -8.81 88.09
CA LYS A 347 -75.45 -9.24 89.49
C LYS A 347 -76.11 -8.24 90.45
N LEU A 348 -75.79 -6.95 90.31
CA LEU A 348 -76.38 -5.88 91.12
C LEU A 348 -77.90 -5.82 90.96
N LYS A 349 -78.38 -5.93 89.73
CA LYS A 349 -79.83 -5.94 89.42
C LYS A 349 -80.56 -7.14 90.00
N VAL A 350 -79.91 -8.31 90.02
CA VAL A 350 -80.44 -9.51 90.66
C VAL A 350 -80.47 -9.37 92.18
N ALA A 351 -79.47 -8.71 92.77
CA ALA A 351 -79.45 -8.42 94.21
C ALA A 351 -80.58 -7.46 94.62
N GLU A 352 -80.81 -6.37 93.87
CA GLU A 352 -81.94 -5.45 94.10
C GLU A 352 -83.30 -6.18 94.00
N LEU A 353 -83.49 -7.05 92.99
CA LEU A 353 -84.72 -7.84 92.84
C LEU A 353 -84.93 -8.85 93.98
N LEU A 354 -83.84 -9.37 94.56
CA LEU A 354 -83.91 -10.26 95.73
C LEU A 354 -84.26 -9.47 96.99
N GLU A 355 -83.71 -8.27 97.18
CA GLU A 355 -84.08 -7.36 98.27
C GLU A 355 -85.54 -6.91 98.17
N GLU A 356 -86.02 -6.52 96.98
CA GLU A 356 -87.43 -6.18 96.75
C GLU A 356 -88.36 -7.37 97.07
N LYS A 357 -87.95 -8.59 96.69
CA LYS A 357 -88.70 -9.81 97.04
C LYS A 357 -88.66 -10.12 98.53
N GLU A 358 -87.54 -9.89 99.21
CA GLU A 358 -87.43 -10.08 100.66
C GLU A 358 -88.26 -9.05 101.43
N GLU A 359 -88.28 -7.78 101.00
CA GLU A 359 -89.16 -6.75 101.55
C GLU A 359 -90.65 -7.05 101.31
N GLN A 360 -90.99 -7.56 100.12
CA GLN A 360 -92.35 -7.99 99.79
C GLN A 360 -92.79 -9.21 100.63
N TYR A 361 -91.89 -10.18 100.82
CA TYR A 361 -92.10 -11.34 101.67
C TYR A 361 -92.28 -10.98 103.16
N LEU A 362 -91.55 -9.96 103.65
CA LEU A 362 -91.72 -9.46 105.03
C LEU A 362 -93.03 -8.68 105.21
N LYS A 363 -93.50 -7.93 104.20
CA LYS A 363 -94.78 -7.21 104.24
C LYS A 363 -96.00 -8.14 104.21
N GLU A 364 -95.94 -9.25 103.48
CA GLU A 364 -97.05 -10.21 103.40
C GLU A 364 -97.21 -11.06 104.69
N LYS A 365 -96.16 -11.19 105.51
CA LYS A 365 -96.19 -11.98 106.76
C LYS A 365 -96.62 -11.23 108.03
N GLN A 366 -96.90 -9.93 107.96
CA GLN A 366 -97.44 -9.15 109.10
C GLN A 366 -98.96 -8.92 109.09
N ILE A 367 -99.70 -9.49 108.12
CA ILE A 367 -101.17 -9.34 108.01
C ILE A 367 -101.87 -10.72 108.05
N ILE A 368 -101.48 -11.63 108.95
CA ILE A 368 -102.33 -12.77 109.38
C ILE A 368 -102.01 -13.11 110.85
N ILE A 369 -102.42 -12.22 111.77
CA ILE A 369 -103.05 -12.60 113.05
C ILE A 369 -104.36 -11.81 113.07
N GLY A 370 -105.49 -12.51 112.96
CA GLY A 370 -106.84 -11.94 112.89
C GLY A 370 -107.84 -12.92 112.35
#